data_AF-A0A1C0ZZX5-F1
#
_entry.id   AF-A0A1C0ZZX5-F1
#
_cell.length_a   1.000
_cell.length_b   1.000
_cell.length_c   1.000
_cell.angle_alpha   90.00
_cell.angle_beta   90.00
_cell.angle_gamma   90.00
#
_symmetry.space_group_name_H-M   'P 1'
#
loop_
_entity.id
_entity.type
_entity.pdbx_description
1 polymer ?
#
loop_
_entity_poly.entity_id
_entity_poly.type
_entity_poly.pdbx_seq_one_letter_code
_entity_poly.pdbx_strand_id
1 'polypeptide(L)'
;MIEPTCLGCQLANGQAQAHIVYENEWVTCILDIAPLNEGHVLILPKKHYAEVTDIDEITSLALMKASLLISRVLTALFQPDGVTLLQNGGSFNDLDHVHIHVFPRYKGDGFGWIEPVDRKNNRNRLKETAAHLINYINDLSIINYIQSPIGQAIRALSLLRSQQKVGILSTKMINCYGASPQQRRLTE
;
A
#
# COMPACT_ATOMS: atom_id res chain seq x y z
N MET A 1 15.15 0.11 -2.76
CA MET A 1 16.37 0.28 -3.59
C MET A 1 16.52 -0.99 -4.44
N ILE A 2 17.61 -1.23 -5.17
CA ILE A 2 17.84 -2.53 -5.82
C ILE A 2 18.63 -3.40 -4.84
N GLU A 3 18.18 -4.63 -4.61
CA GLU A 3 18.88 -5.59 -3.73
C GLU A 3 19.71 -6.57 -4.58
N PRO A 4 21.06 -6.55 -4.49
CA PRO A 4 21.92 -7.30 -5.42
C PRO A 4 21.75 -8.82 -5.39
N THR A 5 21.36 -9.38 -4.24
CA THR A 5 21.16 -10.83 -4.06
C THR A 5 19.75 -11.30 -4.41
N CYS A 6 18.83 -10.37 -4.69
CA CYS A 6 17.46 -10.69 -5.04
C CYS A 6 17.36 -11.07 -6.52
N LEU A 7 16.89 -12.29 -6.81
CA LEU A 7 16.70 -12.77 -8.18
C LEU A 7 15.69 -11.90 -8.96
N GLY A 8 14.60 -11.46 -8.32
CA GLY A 8 13.62 -10.57 -8.93
C GLY A 8 14.22 -9.23 -9.37
N CYS A 9 15.10 -8.64 -8.54
CA CYS A 9 15.87 -7.46 -8.92
C CYS A 9 16.79 -7.72 -10.12
N GLN A 10 17.49 -8.85 -10.13
CA GLN A 10 18.40 -9.20 -11.21
C GLN A 10 17.64 -9.39 -12.53
N LEU A 11 16.51 -10.07 -12.51
CA LEU A 11 15.64 -10.26 -13.68
C LEU A 11 15.06 -8.92 -14.17
N ALA A 12 14.50 -8.11 -13.27
CA ALA A 12 13.87 -6.85 -13.62
C ALA A 12 14.84 -5.82 -14.20
N ASN A 13 16.13 -5.92 -13.88
CA ASN A 13 17.17 -4.99 -14.32
C ASN A 13 18.16 -5.61 -15.32
N GLY A 14 17.82 -6.74 -15.94
CA GLY A 14 18.62 -7.34 -17.02
C GLY A 14 19.98 -7.91 -16.58
N GLN A 15 20.14 -8.19 -15.28
CA GLN A 15 21.37 -8.78 -14.71
C GLN A 15 21.33 -10.31 -14.75
N ALA A 16 20.14 -10.91 -14.83
CA ALA A 16 19.93 -12.33 -15.09
C ALA A 16 19.28 -12.52 -16.47
N GLN A 17 19.56 -13.65 -17.12
CA GLN A 17 18.99 -13.94 -18.44
C GLN A 17 17.49 -14.19 -18.35
N ALA A 18 16.72 -13.48 -19.17
CA ALA A 18 15.27 -13.63 -19.28
C ALA A 18 14.79 -13.25 -20.69
N HIS A 19 13.62 -13.76 -21.08
CA HIS A 19 12.95 -13.34 -22.30
C HIS A 19 12.06 -12.13 -22.01
N ILE A 20 12.61 -10.93 -22.19
CA ILE A 20 11.91 -9.66 -21.98
C ILE A 20 10.94 -9.40 -23.14
N VAL A 21 9.67 -9.12 -22.83
CA VAL A 21 8.62 -8.83 -23.81
C VAL A 21 8.12 -7.38 -23.76
N TYR A 22 8.33 -6.69 -22.65
CA TYR A 22 8.00 -5.28 -22.46
C TYR A 22 8.83 -4.70 -21.32
N GLU A 23 9.23 -3.44 -21.43
CA GLU A 23 10.00 -2.75 -20.39
C GLU A 23 9.70 -1.24 -20.43
N ASN A 24 9.68 -0.62 -19.25
CA ASN A 24 9.69 0.83 -19.12
C ASN A 24 10.56 1.27 -17.93
N GLU A 25 10.44 2.52 -17.50
CA GLU A 25 11.20 3.07 -16.37
C GLU A 25 10.93 2.37 -15.03
N TRP A 26 9.73 1.79 -14.85
CA TRP A 26 9.24 1.30 -13.56
C TRP A 26 9.19 -0.23 -13.49
N VAL A 27 8.89 -0.90 -14.60
CA VAL A 27 8.63 -2.35 -14.64
C VAL A 27 9.27 -3.02 -15.86
N THR A 28 9.51 -4.32 -15.71
CA THR A 28 9.97 -5.22 -16.77
C THR A 28 9.05 -6.44 -16.81
N CYS A 29 8.58 -6.79 -18.01
CA CYS A 29 7.77 -7.99 -18.25
C CYS A 29 8.64 -9.05 -18.92
N ILE A 30 8.68 -10.24 -18.33
CA ILE A 30 9.45 -11.38 -18.84
C ILE A 30 8.55 -12.60 -19.01
N LEU A 31 8.90 -13.53 -19.90
CA LEU A 31 8.26 -14.84 -19.91
C LEU A 31 8.66 -15.65 -18.67
N ASP A 32 7.70 -16.34 -18.07
CA ASP A 32 7.97 -17.31 -17.02
C ASP A 32 8.72 -18.52 -17.60
N ILE A 33 9.73 -19.00 -16.88
CA ILE A 33 10.51 -20.20 -17.25
C ILE A 33 9.72 -21.50 -17.02
N ALA A 34 8.71 -21.46 -16.14
CA ALA A 34 7.81 -22.56 -15.83
C ALA A 34 6.35 -22.11 -16.10
N PRO A 35 5.99 -21.90 -17.38
CA PRO A 35 4.70 -21.31 -17.73
C PRO A 35 3.54 -22.24 -17.36
N LEU A 36 2.48 -21.69 -16.77
CA LEU A 36 1.21 -22.42 -16.56
C LEU A 36 0.50 -22.69 -17.89
N ASN A 37 0.54 -21.72 -18.80
CA ASN A 37 0.10 -21.82 -20.19
C ASN A 37 1.06 -21.00 -21.07
N GLU A 38 1.10 -21.30 -22.38
CA GLU A 38 1.88 -20.49 -23.33
C GLU A 38 1.48 -19.02 -23.24
N GLY A 39 2.46 -18.12 -23.17
CA GLY A 39 2.23 -16.69 -22.92
C GLY A 39 2.15 -16.30 -21.43
N HIS A 40 2.56 -17.17 -20.50
CA HIS A 40 2.72 -16.78 -19.10
C HIS A 40 3.85 -15.74 -18.94
N VAL A 41 3.48 -14.55 -18.50
CA VAL A 41 4.37 -13.40 -18.28
C VAL A 41 4.43 -13.06 -16.79
N LEU A 42 5.63 -12.78 -16.30
CA LEU A 42 5.88 -12.17 -15.01
C LEU A 42 6.14 -10.67 -15.21
N ILE A 43 5.47 -9.83 -14.43
CA ILE A 43 5.67 -8.37 -14.42
C ILE A 43 6.35 -8.00 -13.11
N LEU A 44 7.59 -7.53 -13.18
CA LEU A 44 8.41 -7.19 -12.03
C LEU A 44 8.66 -5.68 -11.97
N PRO A 45 8.54 -5.04 -10.80
CA PRO A 45 9.04 -3.69 -10.59
C PRO A 45 10.58 -3.71 -10.61
N LYS A 46 11.20 -2.66 -11.16
CA LYS A 46 12.66 -2.51 -11.18
C LYS A 46 13.25 -2.25 -9.81
N LYS A 47 12.52 -1.51 -8.97
CA LYS A 47 12.84 -1.35 -7.54
C LYS A 47 12.44 -2.62 -6.78
N HIS A 48 13.21 -2.93 -5.74
CA HIS A 48 12.88 -4.00 -4.82
C HIS A 48 11.66 -3.62 -3.96
N TYR A 49 10.68 -4.52 -3.95
CA TYR A 49 9.54 -4.55 -3.03
C TYR A 49 9.32 -6.01 -2.64
N ALA A 50 9.38 -6.33 -1.34
CA ALA A 50 9.15 -7.68 -0.87
C ALA A 50 7.64 -7.99 -0.85
N GLU A 51 6.85 -7.03 -0.35
CA GLU A 51 5.40 -7.14 -0.25
C GLU A 51 4.67 -6.09 -1.09
N VAL A 52 3.45 -6.43 -1.49
CA VAL A 52 2.55 -5.53 -2.24
C VAL A 52 2.24 -4.25 -1.46
N THR A 53 2.22 -4.31 -0.13
CA THR A 53 1.98 -3.16 0.75
C THR A 53 3.12 -2.14 0.77
N ASP A 54 4.30 -2.50 0.25
CA ASP A 54 5.48 -1.63 0.26
C ASP A 54 5.61 -0.79 -1.02
N ILE A 55 4.80 -1.11 -2.04
CA ILE A 55 4.91 -0.52 -3.37
C ILE A 55 4.43 0.94 -3.35
N ASP A 56 5.24 1.83 -3.92
CA ASP A 56 4.85 3.22 -4.13
C ASP A 56 3.76 3.37 -5.21
N GLU A 57 2.96 4.43 -5.11
CA GLU A 57 1.81 4.67 -6.00
C GLU A 57 2.17 4.68 -7.50
N ILE A 58 3.33 5.24 -7.87
CA ILE A 58 3.74 5.34 -9.27
C ILE A 58 4.07 3.95 -9.80
N THR A 59 4.82 3.16 -9.02
CA THR A 59 5.15 1.78 -9.39
C THR A 59 3.91 0.89 -9.42
N SER A 60 2.98 1.03 -8.47
CA SER A 60 1.74 0.24 -8.46
C SER A 60 0.87 0.53 -9.68
N LEU A 61 0.78 1.80 -10.11
CA LEU A 61 0.11 2.18 -11.35
C LEU A 61 0.80 1.60 -12.59
N ALA A 62 2.14 1.59 -12.62
CA ALA A 62 2.89 1.01 -13.73
C ALA A 62 2.69 -0.51 -13.84
N LEU A 63 2.71 -1.23 -12.72
CA LEU A 63 2.42 -2.67 -12.66
C LEU A 63 1.03 -2.99 -13.22
N MET A 64 0.00 -2.25 -12.80
CA MET A 64 -1.36 -2.48 -13.28
C MET A 64 -1.51 -2.14 -14.77
N LYS A 65 -0.92 -1.03 -15.23
CA LYS A 65 -0.93 -0.66 -16.66
C LYS A 65 -0.25 -1.71 -17.53
N ALA A 66 0.89 -2.23 -17.10
CA ALA A 66 1.58 -3.32 -17.79
C ALA A 66 0.71 -4.59 -17.80
N SER A 67 0.05 -4.92 -16.69
CA SER A 67 -0.86 -6.08 -16.61
C SER A 67 -2.01 -5.97 -17.62
N LEU A 68 -2.62 -4.79 -17.75
CA LEU A 68 -3.67 -4.53 -18.75
C LEU A 68 -3.14 -4.63 -20.18
N LEU A 69 -1.93 -4.11 -20.45
CA LEU A 69 -1.28 -4.22 -21.77
C LEU A 69 -1.05 -5.68 -22.14
N ILE A 70 -0.39 -6.44 -21.27
CA ILE A 70 -0.07 -7.85 -21.50
C ILE A 70 -1.36 -8.66 -21.69
N SER A 71 -2.39 -8.45 -20.85
CA SER A 71 -3.68 -9.15 -21.00
C SER A 71 -4.32 -8.93 -22.36
N ARG A 72 -4.27 -7.70 -22.90
CA ARG A 72 -4.79 -7.38 -24.24
C ARG A 72 -4.00 -8.09 -25.34
N VAL A 73 -2.67 -8.10 -25.22
CA VAL A 73 -1.79 -8.80 -26.17
C VAL A 73 -2.05 -10.30 -26.14
N LEU A 74 -2.13 -10.91 -24.95
CA LEU A 74 -2.43 -12.32 -24.79
C LEU A 74 -3.79 -12.69 -25.39
N THR A 75 -4.81 -11.85 -25.15
CA THR A 75 -6.15 -12.06 -25.71
C THR A 75 -6.12 -12.04 -27.24
N ALA A 76 -5.41 -11.09 -27.84
CA ALA A 76 -5.33 -10.94 -29.29
C ALA A 76 -4.55 -12.08 -29.97
N LEU A 77 -3.45 -12.54 -29.36
CA LEU A 77 -2.57 -13.56 -29.95
C LEU A 77 -3.08 -14.98 -29.72
N PHE A 78 -3.57 -15.28 -28.52
CA PHE A 78 -3.85 -16.66 -28.10
C PHE A 78 -5.34 -16.99 -28.00
N GLN A 79 -6.22 -15.99 -28.16
CA GLN A 79 -7.69 -16.13 -28.09
C GLN A 79 -8.16 -17.04 -26.94
N PRO A 80 -7.72 -16.81 -25.69
CA PRO A 80 -8.04 -17.68 -24.57
C PRO A 80 -9.49 -17.52 -24.09
N ASP A 81 -9.97 -18.48 -23.30
CA ASP A 81 -11.27 -18.38 -22.62
C ASP A 81 -11.26 -17.29 -21.52
N GLY A 82 -10.07 -16.89 -21.06
CA GLY A 82 -9.87 -15.80 -20.12
C GLY A 82 -8.40 -15.48 -19.86
N VAL A 83 -8.14 -14.54 -18.95
CA VAL A 83 -6.79 -14.19 -18.50
C VAL A 83 -6.80 -14.13 -16.97
N THR A 84 -5.77 -14.69 -16.33
CA THR A 84 -5.56 -14.57 -14.89
C THR A 84 -4.45 -13.58 -14.62
N LEU A 85 -4.68 -12.69 -13.65
CA LEU A 85 -3.67 -11.88 -12.99
C LEU A 85 -3.57 -12.43 -11.56
N LEU A 86 -2.37 -12.82 -11.14
CA LEU A 86 -2.12 -13.37 -9.81
C LEU A 86 -0.88 -12.72 -9.21
N GLN A 87 -0.97 -12.32 -7.95
CA GLN A 87 0.16 -11.90 -7.14
C GLN A 87 0.10 -12.66 -5.82
N ASN A 88 1.23 -13.24 -5.44
CA ASN A 88 1.41 -13.95 -4.18
C ASN A 88 2.33 -13.15 -3.25
N GLY A 89 2.02 -13.13 -1.96
CA GLY A 89 2.81 -12.46 -0.91
C GLY A 89 3.20 -13.43 0.22
N GLY A 90 4.06 -12.98 1.13
CA GLY A 90 4.57 -13.77 2.25
C GLY A 90 5.23 -15.07 1.79
N SER A 91 4.96 -16.17 2.51
CA SER A 91 5.55 -17.50 2.23
C SER A 91 5.17 -18.11 0.88
N PHE A 92 4.31 -17.47 0.10
CA PHE A 92 3.88 -17.90 -1.23
C PHE A 92 4.54 -17.06 -2.35
N ASN A 93 5.36 -16.07 -1.98
CA ASN A 93 6.14 -15.28 -2.92
C ASN A 93 7.49 -15.97 -3.17
N ASP A 94 7.60 -16.71 -4.28
CA ASP A 94 8.77 -17.55 -4.55
C ASP A 94 10.05 -16.78 -4.92
N LEU A 95 9.97 -15.45 -5.10
CA LEU A 95 11.11 -14.60 -5.47
C LEU A 95 11.55 -13.63 -4.36
N ASP A 96 10.81 -13.57 -3.25
CA ASP A 96 10.93 -12.51 -2.24
C ASP A 96 10.97 -11.09 -2.86
N HIS A 97 10.31 -10.94 -4.02
CA HIS A 97 10.23 -9.73 -4.82
C HIS A 97 8.90 -9.74 -5.55
N VAL A 98 8.13 -8.66 -5.40
CA VAL A 98 6.81 -8.55 -6.00
C VAL A 98 6.87 -8.87 -7.50
N HIS A 99 6.00 -9.76 -7.94
CA HIS A 99 5.78 -10.03 -9.35
C HIS A 99 4.30 -10.35 -9.57
N ILE A 100 3.77 -9.91 -10.71
CA ILE A 100 2.42 -10.25 -11.14
C ILE A 100 2.52 -11.28 -12.25
N HIS A 101 1.94 -12.45 -12.02
CA HIS A 101 1.69 -13.45 -13.05
C HIS A 101 0.54 -12.97 -13.93
N VAL A 102 0.74 -12.98 -15.24
CA VAL A 102 -0.32 -12.72 -16.23
C VAL A 102 -0.25 -13.83 -17.28
N PHE A 103 -1.30 -14.64 -17.36
CA PHE A 103 -1.31 -15.79 -18.27
C PHE A 103 -2.70 -16.07 -18.84
N PRO A 104 -2.77 -16.58 -20.09
CA PRO A 104 -4.04 -17.00 -20.69
C PRO A 104 -4.60 -18.21 -19.96
N ARG A 105 -5.93 -18.32 -19.96
CA ARG A 105 -6.69 -19.41 -19.34
C ARG A 105 -7.55 -20.12 -20.37
N TYR A 106 -7.61 -21.43 -20.25
CA TYR A 106 -8.44 -22.27 -21.10
C TYR A 106 -9.33 -23.16 -20.25
N LYS A 107 -10.52 -23.48 -20.74
CA LYS A 107 -11.41 -24.43 -20.07
C LYS A 107 -10.69 -25.77 -19.91
N GLY A 108 -10.57 -26.23 -18.67
CA GLY A 108 -9.93 -27.50 -18.35
C GLY A 108 -8.40 -27.46 -18.26
N ASP A 109 -7.77 -26.29 -18.22
CA ASP A 109 -6.31 -26.15 -18.04
C ASP A 109 -5.78 -26.58 -16.65
N GLY A 110 -6.66 -27.02 -15.76
CA GLY A 110 -6.30 -27.57 -14.45
C GLY A 110 -5.97 -26.53 -13.39
N PHE A 111 -5.80 -25.25 -13.73
CA PHE A 111 -5.56 -24.20 -12.75
C PHE A 111 -6.88 -23.82 -12.07
N GLY A 112 -6.92 -23.87 -10.74
CA GLY A 112 -8.14 -23.57 -9.99
C GLY A 112 -7.91 -23.23 -8.53
N TRP A 113 -8.87 -22.50 -7.96
CA TRP A 113 -8.97 -22.26 -6.53
C TRP A 113 -9.55 -23.52 -5.88
N ILE A 114 -8.74 -24.22 -5.09
CA ILE A 114 -9.22 -25.35 -4.31
C ILE A 114 -9.75 -24.81 -2.99
N GLU A 115 -11.07 -24.87 -2.81
CA GLU A 115 -11.67 -24.57 -1.51
C GLU A 115 -11.17 -25.61 -0.48
N PRO A 116 -10.60 -25.17 0.65
CA PRO A 116 -10.20 -26.11 1.69
C PRO A 116 -11.44 -26.85 2.21
N VAL A 117 -11.29 -28.16 2.48
CA VAL A 117 -12.35 -28.95 3.11
C VAL A 117 -12.80 -28.25 4.38
N ASP A 118 -14.08 -27.92 4.43
CA ASP A 118 -14.63 -26.95 5.36
C ASP A 118 -14.46 -27.35 6.84
N ARG A 119 -13.39 -26.87 7.48
CA ARG A 119 -13.12 -27.06 8.91
C ARG A 119 -13.29 -25.78 9.73
N LYS A 120 -13.49 -24.63 9.08
CA LYS A 120 -13.57 -23.29 9.70
C LYS A 120 -14.40 -22.30 8.85
N ASN A 121 -15.52 -22.73 8.25
CA ASN A 121 -16.38 -21.83 7.48
C ASN A 121 -16.72 -20.57 8.27
N ASN A 122 -16.30 -19.41 7.78
CA ASN A 122 -16.68 -18.13 8.37
C ASN A 122 -17.88 -17.49 7.65
N ARG A 123 -18.61 -18.22 6.78
CA ARG A 123 -19.83 -17.72 6.11
C ARG A 123 -20.86 -17.12 7.08
N ASN A 124 -20.95 -17.65 8.30
CA ASN A 124 -21.87 -17.11 9.32
C ASN A 124 -21.37 -15.83 9.99
N ARG A 125 -20.11 -15.42 9.77
CA ARG A 125 -19.45 -14.26 10.39
C ARG A 125 -19.28 -13.07 9.45
N LEU A 126 -19.80 -13.15 8.22
CA LEU A 126 -19.61 -12.11 7.20
C LEU A 126 -19.96 -10.71 7.70
N LYS A 127 -21.06 -10.57 8.46
CA LYS A 127 -21.50 -9.28 9.01
C LYS A 127 -20.49 -8.72 10.03
N GLU A 128 -19.99 -9.56 10.94
CA GLU A 128 -18.98 -9.18 11.94
C GLU A 128 -17.66 -8.83 11.28
N THR A 129 -17.19 -9.67 10.34
CA THR A 129 -15.97 -9.44 9.58
C THR A 129 -16.06 -8.12 8.81
N ALA A 130 -17.18 -7.83 8.14
CA ALA A 130 -17.37 -6.56 7.44
C ALA A 130 -17.29 -5.37 8.39
N ALA A 131 -17.94 -5.44 9.55
CA ALA A 131 -17.89 -4.37 10.55
C ALA A 131 -16.45 -4.12 11.04
N HIS A 132 -15.71 -5.19 11.35
CA HIS A 132 -14.30 -5.08 11.75
C HIS A 132 -13.45 -4.43 10.66
N LEU A 133 -13.57 -4.88 9.41
CA LEU A 133 -12.81 -4.31 8.29
C LEU A 133 -13.12 -2.83 8.08
N ILE A 134 -14.40 -2.44 8.09
CA ILE A 134 -14.82 -1.04 7.91
C ILE A 134 -14.23 -0.15 9.01
N ASN A 135 -14.30 -0.59 10.27
CA ASN A 135 -13.76 0.18 11.39
C ASN A 135 -12.26 0.42 11.23
N TYR A 136 -11.48 -0.62 10.94
CA TYR A 136 -10.04 -0.48 10.72
C TYR A 136 -9.70 0.39 9.51
N ILE A 137 -10.46 0.29 8.41
CA ILE A 137 -10.27 1.15 7.23
C ILE A 137 -10.49 2.62 7.61
N ASN A 138 -11.55 2.91 8.39
CA ASN A 138 -11.82 4.27 8.85
C ASN A 138 -10.68 4.79 9.75
N ASP A 139 -10.19 3.97 10.68
CA ASP A 139 -9.07 4.34 11.55
C ASP A 139 -7.80 4.65 10.75
N LEU A 140 -7.47 3.81 9.76
CA LEU A 140 -6.34 4.04 8.86
C LEU A 140 -6.52 5.33 8.04
N SER A 141 -7.72 5.61 7.55
CA SER A 141 -8.01 6.84 6.79
C SER A 141 -7.80 8.09 7.64
N ILE A 142 -8.16 8.04 8.93
CA ILE A 142 -7.96 9.13 9.88
C ILE A 142 -6.47 9.30 10.18
N ILE A 143 -5.74 8.20 10.41
CA ILE A 143 -4.29 8.25 10.64
C ILE A 143 -3.58 8.88 9.43
N ASN A 144 -3.90 8.41 8.22
CA ASN A 144 -3.34 8.96 6.99
C ASN A 144 -3.68 10.45 6.81
N TYR A 145 -4.92 10.85 7.12
CA TYR A 145 -5.32 12.25 7.11
C TYR A 145 -4.53 13.09 8.11
N ILE A 146 -4.37 12.63 9.36
CA ILE A 146 -3.60 13.33 10.40
C ILE A 146 -2.13 13.45 10.01
N GLN A 147 -1.57 12.43 9.37
CA GLN A 147 -0.19 12.41 8.88
C GLN A 147 0.00 13.21 7.57
N SER A 148 -1.08 13.52 6.85
CA SER A 148 -1.01 14.36 5.65
C SER A 148 -0.50 15.77 5.96
N PRO A 149 0.09 16.50 5.00
CA PRO A 149 0.52 17.88 5.20
C PRO A 149 -0.59 18.80 5.74
N ILE A 150 -1.82 18.59 5.26
CA ILE A 150 -2.99 19.36 5.70
C ILE A 150 -3.35 19.00 7.16
N GLY A 151 -3.39 17.71 7.50
CA GLY A 151 -3.71 17.26 8.85
C GLY A 151 -2.68 17.72 9.89
N GLN A 152 -1.39 17.68 9.55
CA GLN A 152 -0.32 18.20 10.40
C GLN A 152 -0.45 19.70 10.63
N ALA A 153 -0.77 20.47 9.58
CA ALA A 153 -0.98 21.93 9.68
C ALA A 153 -2.18 22.28 10.59
N ILE A 154 -3.31 21.58 10.45
CA ILE A 154 -4.49 21.78 11.30
C ILE A 154 -4.18 21.44 12.76
N ARG A 155 -3.44 20.34 13.00
CA ARG A 155 -3.03 19.93 14.35
C ARG A 155 -2.09 20.96 14.99
N ALA A 156 -1.11 21.48 14.24
CA ALA A 156 -0.21 22.53 14.70
C ALA A 156 -0.97 23.81 15.08
N LEU A 157 -1.93 24.25 14.25
CA LEU A 157 -2.78 25.40 14.53
C LEU A 157 -3.65 25.22 15.78
N SER A 158 -4.18 24.01 15.99
CA SER A 158 -4.96 23.69 17.20
C SER A 158 -4.10 23.74 18.47
N LEU A 159 -2.88 23.20 18.42
CA LEU A 159 -1.90 23.28 19.51
C LEU A 159 -1.51 24.73 19.82
N LEU A 160 -1.23 25.55 18.79
CA LEU A 160 -0.93 26.98 18.98
C LEU A 160 -2.08 27.75 19.63
N ARG A 161 -3.33 27.48 19.25
CA ARG A 161 -4.53 28.07 19.89
C ARG A 161 -4.68 27.63 21.35
N SER A 162 -4.36 26.37 21.65
CA SER A 162 -4.38 25.85 23.02
C SER A 162 -3.31 26.53 23.90
N GLN A 163 -2.10 26.74 23.37
CA GLN A 163 -1.03 27.43 24.08
C GLN A 163 -1.29 28.93 24.25
N GLN A 164 -1.92 29.60 23.28
CA GLN A 164 -2.37 30.99 23.45
C GLN A 164 -3.45 31.12 24.54
N LYS A 165 -4.40 30.18 24.64
CA LYS A 165 -5.37 30.16 25.74
C LYS A 165 -4.70 29.99 27.11
N VAL A 166 -3.70 29.11 27.21
CA VAL A 166 -2.91 28.91 28.44
C VAL A 166 -2.04 30.15 28.75
N GLY A 167 -1.44 30.76 27.74
CA GLY A 167 -0.65 31.99 27.85
C GLY A 167 -1.48 33.18 28.35
N ILE A 168 -2.70 33.35 27.84
CA ILE A 168 -3.66 34.38 28.27
C ILE A 168 -4.13 34.14 29.73
N LEU A 169 -4.30 32.88 30.13
CA LEU A 169 -4.60 32.53 31.52
C LEU A 169 -3.41 32.82 32.46
N SER A 170 -2.18 32.58 32.02
CA SER A 170 -0.98 32.87 32.82
C SER A 170 -0.72 34.38 32.98
N THR A 171 -0.97 35.20 31.95
CA THR A 171 -0.82 36.66 32.04
C THR A 171 -1.93 37.31 32.86
N LYS A 172 -3.14 36.75 32.88
CA LYS A 172 -4.20 37.20 33.80
C LYS A 172 -3.90 36.88 35.27
N MET A 173 -3.22 35.79 35.58
CA MET A 173 -2.83 35.47 36.97
C MET A 173 -1.68 36.35 37.49
N ILE A 174 -0.75 36.77 36.63
CA ILE A 174 0.36 37.64 37.03
C ILE A 174 -0.14 39.06 37.40
N ASN A 175 -1.25 39.51 36.83
CA ASN A 175 -1.80 40.85 37.09
C ASN A 175 -2.64 40.96 38.38
N CYS A 176 -2.80 39.86 39.14
CA CYS A 176 -3.54 39.86 40.42
C CYS A 176 -2.65 40.03 41.66
N TYR A 177 -1.32 40.13 41.52
CA TYR A 177 -0.37 40.28 42.63
C TYR A 177 0.30 41.67 42.72
N GLY A 178 -0.19 42.66 41.97
CA GLY A 178 0.37 44.01 41.90
C GLY A 178 -0.56 45.11 42.39
N ALA A 179 -1.04 45.04 43.63
CA ALA A 179 -1.63 46.20 44.31
C ALA A 179 -1.29 46.16 45.80
N SER A 180 -0.27 46.93 46.19
CA SER A 180 0.09 47.13 47.59
C SER A 180 -0.99 47.97 48.31
N PRO A 181 -1.37 47.63 49.55
CA PRO A 181 -2.29 48.44 50.33
C PRO A 181 -1.51 49.49 51.12
N GLN A 182 -1.29 50.66 50.54
CA GLN A 182 -0.97 51.85 51.32
C GLN A 182 -1.89 52.99 50.92
N GLN A 183 -3.00 53.10 51.65
CA GLN A 183 -3.60 54.36 52.10
C GLN A 183 -4.94 54.08 52.78
N ARG A 184 -4.97 54.13 54.12
CA ARG A 184 -5.99 54.85 54.89
C ARG A 184 -5.70 54.84 56.40
N ARG A 185 -5.56 56.07 56.95
CA ARG A 185 -5.95 56.55 58.29
C ARG A 185 -5.07 56.14 59.49
N LEU A 186 -4.78 56.95 60.51
CA LEU A 186 -5.14 58.32 60.99
C LEU A 186 -4.13 58.69 62.10
N THR A 187 -3.74 59.96 62.26
CA THR A 187 -3.60 60.64 63.57
C THR A 187 -3.61 62.15 63.35
N GLU A 188 -4.55 62.81 64.03
CA GLU A 188 -4.60 64.19 64.55
C GLU A 188 -4.15 65.37 63.68
#